data_AF-A0A392QUC2-F1
#
_entry.id   AF-A0A392QUC2-F1
#
_cell.length_a   1.000
_cell.length_b   1.000
_cell.length_c   1.000
_cell.angle_alpha   90.00
_cell.angle_beta   90.00
_cell.angle_gamma   90.00
#
_symmetry.space_group_name_H-M   'P 1'
#
loop_
_entity.id
_entity.type
_entity.pdbx_description
1 polymer ?
#
loop_
_entity_poly.entity_id
_entity_poly.type
_entity_poly.pdbx_seq_one_letter_code
_entity_poly.pdbx_strand_id
1 'polypeptide(L)'
;MLWPFKVVAGVNDKPMITLKYKGQEKQFCAEEISSMVLTKMREVAEAYLQSPVKNAVVTVPAYFNDAQRKATIDAGAIAGIN
;
A
#
# COMPACT_ATOMS: atom_id res chain seq x y z
N MET A 1 8.78 17.27 14.03
CA MET A 1 7.95 16.24 13.36
C MET A 1 7.87 16.62 11.90
N LEU A 2 8.31 15.76 10.97
CA LEU A 2 8.60 16.14 9.57
C LEU A 2 7.46 15.83 8.57
N TRP A 3 6.34 15.27 9.03
CA TRP A 3 5.21 14.93 8.14
C TRP A 3 3.95 15.73 8.48
N PRO A 4 3.18 16.16 7.46
CA PRO A 4 1.95 16.94 7.65
C PRO A 4 0.73 16.09 8.05
N PHE A 5 0.87 14.76 8.11
CA PHE A 5 -0.19 13.82 8.46
C PHE A 5 0.06 13.14 9.81
N LYS A 6 -1.02 12.73 10.48
CA LYS A 6 -0.97 12.10 11.80
C LYS A 6 -0.68 10.61 11.66
N VAL A 7 0.27 10.14 12.46
CA VAL A 7 0.56 8.70 12.65
C VAL A 7 0.21 8.34 14.08
N VAL A 8 -0.57 7.28 14.27
CA VAL A 8 -0.97 6.76 15.59
C VAL A 8 -0.56 5.29 15.72
N ALA A 9 -0.41 4.81 16.95
CA ALA A 9 -0.17 3.41 17.21
C ALA A 9 -1.49 2.61 17.09
N GLY A 10 -1.48 1.57 16.27
CA GLY A 10 -2.56 0.59 16.13
C GLY A 10 -2.33 -0.64 17.00
N VAL A 11 -2.96 -1.76 16.61
CA VAL A 11 -2.78 -3.05 17.29
C VAL A 11 -1.31 -3.48 17.21
N ASN A 12 -0.74 -3.92 18.33
CA ASN A 12 0.67 -4.31 18.46
C ASN A 12 1.66 -3.20 18.04
N ASP A 13 1.34 -1.94 18.37
CA ASP A 13 2.14 -0.75 18.05
C ASP A 13 2.40 -0.54 16.54
N LYS A 14 1.60 -1.20 15.68
CA LYS A 14 1.70 -1.03 14.24
C LYS A 14 1.35 0.41 13.86
N PRO A 15 2.20 1.13 13.11
CA PRO A 15 1.91 2.52 12.75
C PRO A 15 0.73 2.62 11.79
N MET A 16 -0.23 3.48 12.13
CA MET A 16 -1.44 3.76 11.35
C MET A 16 -1.48 5.23 10.95
N ILE A 17 -1.67 5.48 9.66
CA ILE A 17 -1.81 6.83 9.10
C ILE A 17 -3.28 7.24 9.19
N THR A 18 -3.54 8.35 9.87
CA THR A 18 -4.88 8.85 10.14
C THR A 18 -5.21 10.01 9.22
N LEU A 19 -6.31 9.90 8.47
CA LEU A 19 -6.77 10.90 7.51
C LEU A 19 -8.29 11.11 7.66
N LYS A 20 -8.74 12.34 7.37
CA LYS A 20 -10.18 12.62 7.27
C LYS A 20 -10.63 12.40 5.82
N TYR A 21 -11.43 11.37 5.60
CA TYR A 21 -11.96 11.02 4.29
C TYR A 21 -13.50 11.08 4.32
N LYS A 22 -14.09 11.87 3.42
CA LYS A 22 -15.55 12.10 3.34
C LYS A 22 -16.18 12.48 4.70
N GLY A 23 -15.49 13.34 5.46
CA GLY A 23 -15.95 13.80 6.76
C GLY A 23 -15.67 12.85 7.94
N GLN A 24 -15.26 11.60 7.67
CA GLN A 24 -14.96 10.60 8.70
C GLN A 24 -13.46 10.41 8.88
N GLU A 25 -13.03 10.18 10.11
CA GLU A 25 -11.65 9.79 10.41
C GLU A 25 -11.46 8.32 10.01
N LYS A 26 -10.42 8.06 9.21
CA LYS A 26 -10.02 6.72 8.78
C LYS A 26 -8.55 6.51 9.08
N GLN A 27 -8.24 5.29 9.46
CA GLN A 27 -6.88 4.84 9.72
C GLN A 27 -6.49 3.82 8.66
N PHE A 28 -5.29 3.95 8.12
CA PHE A 28 -4.75 3.04 7.12
C PHE A 28 -3.36 2.59 7.57
N CYS A 29 -3.06 1.31 7.38
CA CYS A 29 -1.69 0.83 7.49
C CYS A 29 -0.89 1.17 6.22
N ALA A 30 0.44 1.02 6.30
CA ALA A 30 1.33 1.39 5.21
C ALA A 30 1.09 0.55 3.94
N GLU A 31 0.79 -0.73 4.10
CA GLU A 31 0.49 -1.65 3.00
C GLU A 31 -0.84 -1.33 2.31
N GLU A 32 -1.85 -0.83 3.02
CA GLU A 32 -3.11 -0.36 2.41
C GLU A 32 -2.91 0.88 1.55
N ILE A 33 -2.07 1.82 2.00
CA ILE A 33 -1.75 2.99 1.16
C ILE A 33 -0.91 2.57 -0.05
N SER A 34 0.04 1.66 0.15
CA SER A 34 0.87 1.13 -0.93
C SER A 34 0.03 0.37 -1.96
N SER A 35 -1.00 -0.37 -1.52
CA SER A 35 -1.91 -1.08 -2.41
C SER A 35 -2.74 -0.14 -3.27
N MET A 36 -3.09 1.06 -2.78
CA MET A 36 -3.76 2.08 -3.60
C MET A 36 -2.85 2.56 -4.75
N VAL A 37 -1.55 2.73 -4.48
CA VAL A 37 -0.56 3.07 -5.53
C VAL A 37 -0.42 1.92 -6.53
N LEU A 38 -0.26 0.69 -6.05
CA LEU A 38 -0.15 -0.49 -6.91
C LEU A 38 -1.41 -0.73 -7.75
N THR A 39 -2.59 -0.53 -7.18
CA THR A 39 -3.88 -0.58 -7.90
C THR A 39 -3.87 0.44 -9.03
N LYS A 40 -3.40 1.66 -8.78
CA LYS A 40 -3.33 2.67 -9.83
C LYS A 40 -2.36 2.28 -10.95
N MET A 41 -1.23 1.66 -10.60
CA MET A 41 -0.26 1.18 -11.59
C MET A 41 -0.77 0.00 -12.40
N ARG A 42 -1.53 -0.90 -11.78
CA ARG A 42 -2.25 -1.95 -12.51
C ARG A 42 -3.23 -1.34 -13.50
N GLU A 43 -4.08 -0.39 -13.08
CA GLU A 43 -5.04 0.27 -13.97
C GLU A 43 -4.37 0.93 -15.19
N VAL A 44 -3.22 1.58 -14.99
CA VAL A 44 -2.44 2.19 -16.08
C VAL A 44 -1.95 1.11 -17.05
N ALA A 45 -1.42 -0.01 -16.54
CA ALA A 45 -0.99 -1.13 -17.37
C ALA A 45 -2.16 -1.79 -18.11
N GLU A 46 -3.30 -1.98 -17.45
CA GLU A 46 -4.52 -2.55 -18.04
C GLU A 46 -5.10 -1.65 -19.13
N ALA A 47 -5.09 -0.33 -18.92
CA ALA A 47 -5.50 0.64 -19.93
C ALA A 47 -4.57 0.63 -21.16
N TYR A 48 -3.27 0.40 -20.97
CA TYR A 48 -2.34 0.28 -22.09
C TYR A 48 -2.50 -1.06 -22.83
N LEU A 49 -2.60 -2.17 -22.10
CA LEU A 49 -2.68 -3.52 -22.65
C LEU A 49 -4.08 -3.91 -23.15
N GLN A 50 -5.11 -3.15 -22.76
CA GLN A 50 -6.53 -3.47 -23.01
C GLN A 50 -6.91 -4.87 -22.49
N SER A 51 -6.28 -5.30 -21.38
CA SER A 51 -6.42 -6.65 -20.82
C SER A 51 -6.12 -6.64 -19.31
N PRO A 52 -6.74 -7.51 -18.50
CA PRO A 52 -6.48 -7.59 -17.06
C PRO A 52 -5.04 -7.97 -16.72
N VAL A 53 -4.45 -7.33 -15.71
CA VAL A 53 -3.09 -7.63 -15.22
C VAL A 53 -3.19 -8.29 -13.86
N LYS A 54 -2.80 -9.58 -13.80
CA LYS A 54 -2.91 -10.39 -12.58
C LYS A 54 -1.59 -10.71 -11.89
N ASN A 55 -0.46 -10.66 -12.60
CA ASN A 55 0.84 -11.04 -12.05
C ASN A 55 1.80 -9.87 -12.16
N ALA A 56 2.60 -9.63 -11.12
CA ALA A 56 3.55 -8.53 -11.09
C ALA A 56 4.81 -8.85 -10.28
N VAL A 57 5.93 -8.25 -10.68
CA VAL A 57 7.15 -8.21 -9.86
C VAL A 57 7.24 -6.82 -9.25
N VAL A 58 7.25 -6.74 -7.92
CA VAL A 58 7.41 -5.48 -7.18
C VAL A 58 8.82 -5.40 -6.60
N THR A 59 9.56 -4.38 -6.98
CA THR A 59 10.92 -4.15 -6.48
C THR A 59 10.92 -3.60 -5.06
N VAL A 60 11.89 -4.00 -4.23
CA VAL A 60 12.11 -3.46 -2.89
C VAL A 60 13.59 -3.14 -2.68
N PRO A 61 13.94 -2.21 -1.78
CA PRO A 61 15.34 -1.94 -1.45
C PRO A 61 16.06 -3.17 -0.88
N ALA A 62 17.37 -3.28 -1.14
CA ALA A 62 18.19 -4.40 -0.67
C ALA A 62 18.20 -4.53 0.86
N TYR A 63 18.09 -3.42 1.58
CA TYR A 63 18.12 -3.35 3.04
C TYR A 63 16.76 -3.61 3.72
N PHE A 64 15.69 -3.90 2.97
CA PHE A 64 14.42 -4.28 3.58
C PHE A 64 14.58 -5.63 4.31
N ASN A 65 14.12 -5.65 5.56
CA ASN A 65 13.99 -6.89 6.31
C ASN A 65 12.76 -7.69 5.85
N ASP A 66 12.61 -8.91 6.38
CA ASP A 66 11.54 -9.82 5.98
C ASP A 66 10.13 -9.26 6.24
N ALA A 67 9.94 -8.53 7.35
CA ALA A 67 8.66 -7.91 7.67
C ALA A 67 8.26 -6.83 6.66
N GLN A 68 9.22 -5.99 6.23
CA GLN A 68 8.98 -4.95 5.23
C GLN A 68 8.76 -5.55 3.83
N ARG A 69 9.49 -6.63 3.48
CA ARG A 69 9.24 -7.40 2.25
C ARG A 69 7.84 -8.00 2.26
N LYS A 70 7.44 -8.61 3.36
CA LYS A 70 6.10 -9.19 3.53
C LYS A 70 5.00 -8.13 3.43
N ALA A 71 5.17 -6.97 4.07
CA ALA A 71 4.21 -5.85 3.94
C ALA A 71 4.07 -5.37 2.48
N THR A 72 5.14 -5.40 1.70
CA THR A 72 5.08 -5.05 0.27
C THR A 72 4.35 -6.11 -0.55
N ILE A 73 4.55 -7.40 -0.25
CA ILE A 73 3.79 -8.50 -0.85
C ILE A 73 2.30 -8.40 -0.49
N ASP A 74 1.99 -8.08 0.77
CA ASP A 74 0.61 -7.91 1.24
C ASP A 74 -0.06 -6.72 0.54
N ALA A 75 0.67 -5.62 0.31
CA ALA A 75 0.18 -4.52 -0.52
C ALA A 75 -0.17 -4.95 -1.95
N GLY A 76 0.65 -5.83 -2.55
CA GLY A 76 0.36 -6.45 -3.85
C GLY A 76 -0.91 -7.30 -3.82
N ALA A 77 -1.05 -8.16 -2.81
CA ALA A 77 -2.24 -8.98 -2.64
C ALA A 77 -3.52 -8.14 -2.46
N ILE A 78 -3.47 -7.08 -1.65
CA ILE A 78 -4.60 -6.13 -1.48
C ILE A 78 -4.91 -5.42 -2.80
N ALA A 79 -3.89 -5.09 -3.60
CA ALA A 79 -4.08 -4.49 -4.92
C ALA A 79 -4.63 -5.49 -5.96
N GLY A 80 -4.77 -6.78 -5.63
CA GLY A 80 -5.30 -7.81 -6.53
C GLY A 80 -4.30 -8.25 -7.59
N ILE A 81 -3.01 -8.22 -7.27
CA ILE A 81 -1.91 -8.75 -8.09
C ILE A 81 -1.17 -9.85 -7.32
N ASN A 82 -0.80 -10.92 -8.04
CA ASN A 82 -0.04 -12.08 -7.58
C ASN A 82 1.45 -11.92 -7.84
#